data_AF-A0A3E3DQM8-F1
#
_entry.id   AF-A0A3E3DQM8-F1
#
_cell.length_a   1.000
_cell.length_b   1.000
_cell.length_c   1.000
_cell.angle_alpha   90.00
_cell.angle_beta   90.00
_cell.angle_gamma   90.00
#
_symmetry.space_group_name_H-M   'P 1'
#
loop_
_entity.id
_entity.type
_entity.pdbx_description
1 polymer ?
#
loop_
_entity_poly.entity_id
_entity_poly.type
_entity_poly.pdbx_seq_one_letter_code
_entity_poly.pdbx_strand_id
1 'polypeptide(L)' 'MKHEESMSLNLELYSLKIIKVAAEEYSKFCKVNLSQSSGRAVCSFRSHDIPADLIALEFGNYLIELMQQGEQA' A
#
# COMPACT_ATOMS: atom_id res chain seq x y z
N MET A 1 2.66 2.05 21.43
CA MET A 1 3.97 2.43 20.83
C MET A 1 3.68 2.87 19.40
N LYS A 2 4.51 3.70 18.78
CA LYS A 2 4.27 4.13 17.39
C LYS A 2 4.85 3.07 16.46
N HIS A 3 4.02 2.45 15.65
CA HIS A 3 4.43 1.42 14.69
C HIS A 3 4.68 2.07 13.32
N GLU A 4 5.74 1.65 12.64
CA GLU A 4 6.13 2.17 11.33
C GLU A 4 6.73 1.05 10.48
N GLU A 5 6.28 0.95 9.22
CA GLU A 5 6.75 -0.04 8.26
C GLU A 5 6.71 0.57 6.85
N SER A 6 7.53 0.08 5.93
CA SER A 6 7.52 0.55 4.54
C SER A 6 7.61 -0.58 3.52
N MET A 7 6.81 -0.47 2.47
CA MET A 7 6.78 -1.41 1.36
C MET A 7 7.23 -0.73 0.07
N SER A 8 8.14 -1.36 -0.67
CA SER A 8 8.59 -0.91 -1.99
C SER A 8 8.02 -1.79 -3.10
N LEU A 9 7.26 -1.18 -4.00
CA LEU A 9 6.54 -1.84 -5.09
C LEU A 9 7.18 -1.46 -6.43
N ASN A 10 7.39 -2.45 -7.31
CA ASN A 10 7.83 -2.22 -8.69
C ASN A 10 6.63 -1.75 -9.54
N LEU A 11 6.72 -0.58 -10.17
CA LEU A 11 5.63 -0.02 -10.99
C LEU A 11 5.42 -0.74 -12.33
N GLU A 12 6.34 -1.61 -12.73
CA GLU A 12 6.14 -2.53 -13.85
C GLU A 12 5.16 -3.66 -13.51
N LEU A 13 5.06 -4.04 -12.23
CA LEU A 13 4.19 -5.10 -11.74
C LEU A 13 2.91 -4.54 -11.10
N TYR A 14 3.05 -3.44 -10.38
CA TYR A 14 1.96 -2.82 -9.62
C TYR A 14 1.62 -1.45 -10.22
N SER A 15 0.46 -1.36 -10.86
CA SER A 15 0.00 -0.09 -11.43
C SER A 15 -0.09 1.01 -10.37
N LEU A 16 0.52 2.18 -10.64
CA LEU A 16 0.46 3.33 -9.74
C LEU A 16 -0.99 3.76 -9.42
N LYS A 17 -1.92 3.59 -10.37
CA LYS A 17 -3.35 3.87 -10.15
C LYS A 17 -3.92 2.98 -9.05
N ILE A 18 -3.63 1.68 -9.09
CA ILE A 18 -4.10 0.71 -8.11
C ILE A 18 -3.46 0.98 -6.74
N ILE A 19 -2.17 1.30 -6.72
CA ILE A 19 -1.45 1.68 -5.49
C ILE A 19 -2.10 2.90 -4.82
N LYS A 20 -2.50 3.91 -5.59
CA LYS A 20 -3.19 5.08 -5.06
C LYS A 20 -4.55 4.74 -4.47
N VAL A 21 -5.34 3.88 -5.13
CA VAL A 21 -6.64 3.42 -4.60
C VAL A 21 -6.45 2.68 -3.27
N ALA A 22 -5.51 1.74 -3.21
CA ALA A 22 -5.21 1.02 -1.97
C ALA A 22 -4.74 1.97 -0.85
N ALA A 23 -3.87 2.93 -1.17
CA ALA A 23 -3.36 3.90 -0.21
C ALA A 23 -4.47 4.80 0.35
N GLU A 24 -5.43 5.21 -0.49
CA GLU A 24 -6.59 5.99 -0.08
C GLU A 24 -7.50 5.19 0.87
N GLU A 25 -7.76 3.92 0.57
CA GLU A 25 -8.58 3.07 1.42
C GLU A 25 -7.92 2.83 2.79
N TYR A 26 -6.62 2.54 2.80
CA TYR A 26 -5.87 2.29 4.03
C TYR A 26 -5.59 3.55 4.86
N SER A 27 -5.68 4.73 4.24
CA SER A 27 -5.55 6.01 4.95
C SER A 27 -6.68 6.24 5.97
N LYS A 28 -7.78 5.47 5.90
CA LYS A 28 -8.87 5.49 6.89
C LYS A 28 -8.48 4.83 8.22
N PHE A 29 -7.50 3.93 8.20
CA PHE A 29 -7.09 3.13 9.37
C PHE A 29 -5.71 3.51 9.91
N CYS A 30 -4.85 4.08 9.06
CA CYS A 30 -3.49 4.47 9.43
C CYS A 30 -3.00 5.66 8.61
N LYS A 31 -1.87 6.24 8.98
CA LYS A 31 -1.21 7.23 8.11
C LYS A 31 -0.43 6.48 7.02
N VAL A 32 -0.80 6.70 5.77
CA VAL A 32 -0.08 6.22 4.59
C VAL A 32 0.62 7.38 3.92
N ASN A 33 1.94 7.27 3.71
CA ASN A 33 2.68 8.18 2.83
C ASN A 33 3.08 7.40 1.56
N LEU A 34 2.67 7.88 0.40
CA LEU A 34 3.08 7.34 -0.88
C LEU A 34 4.12 8.28 -1.51
N SER A 35 5.28 7.74 -1.83
CA SER A 35 6.29 8.42 -2.63
C SER A 35 6.65 7.58 -3.86
N GLN A 36 7.13 8.23 -4.91
CA GLN A 36 7.52 7.57 -6.14
C GLN A 36 8.96 7.95 -6.48
N SER A 37 9.78 6.96 -6.82
CA SER A 37 11.14 7.18 -7.30
C SER A 37 11.57 6.02 -8.19
N SER A 38 12.19 6.34 -9.33
CA SER A 38 12.94 5.38 -10.15
C SER A 38 12.17 4.08 -10.47
N GLY A 39 10.95 4.21 -11.01
CA GLY A 39 10.12 3.04 -11.38
C GLY A 39 9.53 2.29 -10.18
N ARG A 40 9.65 2.82 -8.97
CA ARG A 40 9.08 2.24 -7.75
C ARG A 40 8.13 3.19 -7.05
N ALA A 41 7.15 2.62 -6.38
CA ALA A 41 6.36 3.28 -5.36
C ALA A 41 6.81 2.80 -3.98
N VAL A 42 6.92 3.72 -3.03
CA VAL A 42 7.19 3.41 -1.63
C VAL A 42 6.00 3.88 -0.81
N CYS A 43 5.32 2.91 -0.19
CA CYS A 43 4.24 3.14 0.76
C CYS A 43 4.79 3.00 2.18
N SER A 44 4.71 4.05 2.98
CA SER A 44 5.09 4.02 4.40
C SER A 44 3.83 4.10 5.27
N PHE A 45 3.68 3.13 6.17
CA PHE A 45 2.52 2.98 7.05
C PHE A 45 2.91 3.36 8.46
N ARG A 46 2.02 4.10 9.14
CA ARG A 46 2.22 4.48 10.53
C ARG A 46 0.91 4.43 11.29
N SER A 47 0.90 3.68 12.39
CA SER A 47 -0.27 3.49 13.24
C SER A 47 0.11 3.45 14.71
N HIS A 48 -0.84 3.79 15.58
CA HIS A 48 -0.70 3.71 17.03
C HIS A 48 -1.39 2.46 17.61
N ASP A 49 -2.44 1.98 16.94
CA ASP A 49 -3.34 0.96 17.45
C ASP A 49 -3.06 -0.43 16.83
N ILE A 50 -2.61 -0.45 15.57
CA ILE A 50 -2.38 -1.68 14.81
C ILE A 50 -0.88 -1.77 14.45
N PRO A 51 -0.24 -2.94 14.60
CA PRO A 51 1.12 -3.17 14.13
C PRO A 51 1.28 -2.85 12.64
N ALA A 52 2.30 -2.07 12.29
CA ALA A 52 2.47 -1.55 10.92
C ALA A 52 2.89 -2.65 9.91
N ASP A 53 3.51 -3.72 10.39
CA ASP A 53 3.81 -4.93 9.63
C ASP A 53 2.54 -5.67 9.20
N LEU A 54 1.55 -5.79 10.11
CA LEU A 54 0.25 -6.37 9.78
C LEU A 54 -0.51 -5.50 8.76
N ILE A 55 -0.47 -4.17 8.92
CA ILE A 55 -1.06 -3.24 7.95
C ILE A 55 -0.40 -3.41 6.59
N ALA A 56 0.92 -3.48 6.52
CA ALA A 56 1.65 -3.65 5.27
C ALA A 56 1.31 -4.99 4.59
N LEU A 57 1.16 -6.06 5.37
CA LEU A 57 0.76 -7.38 4.86
C LEU A 57 -0.65 -7.32 4.24
N GLU A 58 -1.63 -6.84 4.98
CA GLU A 58 -3.02 -6.74 4.50
C GLU A 58 -3.15 -5.78 3.32
N PHE A 59 -2.39 -4.68 3.32
CA PHE A 59 -2.30 -3.77 2.19
C PHE A 59 -1.79 -4.49 0.93
N GLY A 60 -0.78 -5.35 1.07
CA GLY A 60 -0.26 -6.17 -0.02
C GLY A 60 -1.30 -7.16 -0.56
N ASN A 61 -2.06 -7.81 0.32
CA ASN A 61 -3.15 -8.71 -0.06
C ASN A 61 -4.23 -7.96 -0.86
N TYR A 62 -4.67 -6.81 -0.33
CA TYR A 62 -5.68 -5.98 -1.00
C TYR A 62 -5.21 -5.44 -2.35
N LEU A 63 -3.93 -5.09 -2.48
CA LEU A 63 -3.35 -4.71 -3.77
C LEU A 63 -3.48 -5.82 -4.81
N ILE A 64 -3.20 -7.07 -4.42
CA ILE A 64 -3.31 -8.23 -5.31
C ILE A 64 -4.76 -8.43 -5.75
N GLU A 65 -5.72 -8.31 -4.82
CA GLU A 65 -7.15 -8.40 -5.14
C GLU A 65 -7.59 -7.33 -6.14
N LEU A 66 -7.18 -6.07 -5.93
CA LEU A 66 -7.49 -4.98 -6.86
C LEU A 66 -6.89 -5.19 -8.26
N MET A 67 -5.69 -5.77 -8.35
CA MET A 67 -5.08 -6.11 -9.64
C MET A 67 -5.88 -7.19 -10.36
N GLN A 68 -6.30 -8.25 -9.65
CA GLN A 68 -7.11 -9.33 -10.23
C GLN A 68 -8.49 -8.85 -10.69
N GLN A 69 -9.13 -7.94 -9.94
CA GLN A 69 -10.42 -7.36 -10.32
C GLN A 69 -10.28 -6.41 -11.53
N GLY A 70 -9.15 -5.70 -11.63
CA GLY A 70 -8.86 -4.82 -12.77
C GLY A 70 -8.54 -5.56 -14.07
N GLU A 71 -8.06 -6.80 -14.01
CA GLU A 71 -7.83 -7.66 -15.18
C GLU A 71 -9.10 -8.34 -15.71
N GLN A 72 -10.20 -8.32 -14.95
CA GLN A 72 -11.49 -8.92 -15.34
C GLN A 72 -12.48 -7.93 -15.99
N ALA A 73 -12.06 -6.70 -16.28
CA ALA A 73 -12.88 -5.62 -16.87
C ALA A 73 -12.60 -5.40 -18.36
#